data_AF-A0A382YV13-F1
#
_entry.id   AF-A0A382YV13-F1
#
_cell.length_a   1.000
_cell.length_b   1.000
_cell.length_c   1.000
_cell.angle_alpha   90.00
_cell.angle_beta   90.00
_cell.angle_gamma   90.00
#
_symmetry.space_group_name_H-M   'P 1'
#
loop_
_entity.id
_entity.type
_entity.pdbx_description
1 polymer ?
#
loop_
_entity_poly.entity_id
_entity_poly.type
_entity_poly.pdbx_seq_one_letter_code
_entity_poly.pdbx_strand_id
1 'polypeptide(L)'
;GLGSGALTSALLRAVGNTGKVINYEIDEEVLPKAMRNIERVTPDTSNLEIKIGDIYQGIDERDVDRVVLDVPEPWQAITGIGDALVMGGIMLSFVPTILQVQKLVLALEEDGRFQMIESLETLLRTWHVTERSVRPDHRMIAHSGFLTTAVRCEYRPAGRVQTPVDEPLEQPDEESSEATEGDTSDGRDE
;
A
#
# COMPACT_ATOMS: atom_id res chain seq x y z
N GLY A 1 1.31 10.06 13.59
CA GLY A 1 2.09 11.16 13.01
C GLY A 1 1.13 12.21 12.51
N LEU A 2 1.14 13.39 13.11
CA LEU A 2 0.34 14.55 12.69
C LEU A 2 1.05 15.30 11.56
N GLY A 3 2.38 15.43 11.67
CA GLY A 3 3.22 16.10 10.69
C GLY A 3 2.72 17.53 10.41
N SER A 4 2.49 17.86 9.14
CA SER A 4 2.01 19.18 8.74
C SER A 4 0.50 19.39 8.88
N GLY A 5 -0.27 18.33 9.18
CA GLY A 5 -1.73 18.33 9.24
C GLY A 5 -2.44 18.10 7.89
N ALA A 6 -1.71 17.93 6.78
CA ALA A 6 -2.29 17.74 5.45
C ALA A 6 -3.11 16.44 5.34
N LEU A 7 -2.54 15.32 5.79
CA LEU A 7 -3.24 14.03 5.82
C LEU A 7 -4.47 14.08 6.74
N THR A 8 -4.32 14.62 7.94
CA THR A 8 -5.43 14.81 8.89
C THR A 8 -6.57 15.61 8.28
N SER A 9 -6.27 16.68 7.53
CA SER A 9 -7.30 17.47 6.84
C SER A 9 -8.06 16.65 5.80
N ALA A 10 -7.36 15.82 5.03
CA ALA A 10 -7.99 14.92 4.05
C ALA A 10 -8.86 13.86 4.73
N LEU A 11 -8.40 13.28 5.85
CA LEU A 11 -9.16 12.30 6.64
C LEU A 11 -10.42 12.89 7.26
N LEU A 12 -10.35 14.10 7.83
CA LEU A 12 -11.51 14.80 8.38
C LEU A 12 -12.61 14.99 7.34
N ARG A 13 -12.22 15.36 6.11
CA ARG A 13 -13.15 15.46 4.99
C ARG A 13 -13.73 14.09 4.61
N ALA A 14 -12.92 13.04 4.63
CA ALA A 14 -13.35 11.70 4.24
C ALA A 14 -14.35 11.07 5.23
N VAL A 15 -14.15 11.28 6.54
CA VAL A 15 -15.06 10.75 7.57
C VAL A 15 -16.35 11.55 7.73
N GLY A 16 -16.36 12.80 7.24
CA GLY A 16 -17.50 13.70 7.33
C GLY A 16 -17.88 14.07 8.76
N ASN A 17 -19.04 14.73 8.92
CA ASN A 17 -19.44 15.30 10.21
C ASN A 17 -19.86 14.26 11.26
N THR A 18 -20.15 13.03 10.83
CA THR A 18 -20.57 11.93 11.71
C THR A 18 -19.43 11.02 12.12
N GLY A 19 -18.30 11.08 11.44
CA GLY A 19 -17.10 10.32 11.79
C GLY A 19 -16.14 11.12 12.66
N LYS A 20 -15.12 10.45 13.19
CA LYS A 20 -14.13 11.02 14.09
C LYS A 20 -12.72 10.66 13.61
N VAL A 21 -11.78 11.60 13.71
CA VAL A 21 -10.36 11.36 13.48
C VAL A 21 -9.63 11.50 14.80
N ILE A 22 -8.89 10.45 15.19
CA ILE A 22 -8.01 10.47 16.35
C ILE A 22 -6.58 10.37 15.82
N ASN A 23 -5.75 11.36 16.13
CA ASN A 23 -4.37 11.44 15.67
C ASN A 23 -3.42 11.37 16.86
N TYR A 24 -2.44 10.47 16.79
CA TYR A 24 -1.34 10.37 17.73
C TYR A 24 -0.11 11.11 17.22
N GLU A 25 0.47 11.97 18.05
CA GLU A 25 1.70 12.70 17.80
C GLU A 25 2.63 12.63 19.02
N ILE A 26 3.91 12.42 18.81
CA ILE A 26 4.91 12.37 19.89
C ILE A 26 5.55 13.74 20.13
N ASP A 27 5.60 14.58 19.09
CA ASP A 27 6.21 15.90 19.14
C ASP A 27 5.14 16.98 19.35
N GLU A 28 4.99 17.43 20.60
CA GLU A 28 4.02 18.49 20.91
C GLU A 28 4.32 19.81 20.18
N GLU A 29 5.57 20.05 19.77
CA GLU A 29 5.98 21.31 19.13
C GLU A 29 5.35 21.49 17.73
N VAL A 30 4.95 20.40 17.05
CA VAL A 30 4.33 20.50 15.72
C VAL A 30 2.87 20.93 15.76
N LEU A 31 2.18 20.74 16.89
CA LEU A 31 0.74 20.96 17.03
C LEU A 31 0.29 22.37 16.61
N PRO A 32 0.90 23.47 17.10
CA PRO A 32 0.44 24.81 16.74
C PRO A 32 0.51 25.09 15.24
N LYS A 33 1.51 24.53 14.55
CA LYS A 33 1.67 24.68 13.10
C LYS A 33 0.67 23.79 12.35
N ALA A 34 0.53 22.54 12.77
CA ALA A 34 -0.40 21.60 12.16
C ALA A 34 -1.85 22.06 12.29
N MET A 35 -2.27 22.50 13.48
CA MET A 35 -3.62 23.01 13.72
C MET A 35 -3.96 24.23 12.86
N ARG A 36 -3.04 25.20 12.76
CA ARG A 36 -3.23 26.35 11.84
C ARG A 36 -3.39 25.93 10.38
N ASN A 37 -2.74 24.86 9.94
CA ASN A 37 -2.89 24.36 8.58
C ASN A 37 -4.21 23.62 8.39
N ILE A 38 -4.64 22.84 9.38
CA ILE A 38 -5.90 22.10 9.36
C ILE A 38 -7.07 23.09 9.32
N GLU A 39 -7.11 24.07 10.24
CA GLU A 39 -8.19 25.05 10.36
C GLU A 39 -8.36 25.92 9.10
N ARG A 40 -7.30 26.10 8.30
CA ARG A 40 -7.37 26.81 7.02
C ARG A 40 -8.14 26.05 5.94
N VAL A 41 -8.17 24.72 6.01
CA VAL A 41 -8.77 23.84 5.00
C VAL A 41 -10.09 23.24 5.49
N THR A 42 -10.15 22.96 6.79
CA THR A 42 -11.27 22.34 7.48
C THR A 42 -11.65 23.23 8.67
N PRO A 43 -12.61 24.16 8.50
CA PRO A 43 -12.97 25.13 9.54
C PRO A 43 -13.61 24.51 10.79
N ASP A 44 -14.31 23.38 10.62
CA ASP A 44 -14.90 22.63 11.73
C ASP A 44 -14.05 21.40 12.04
N THR A 45 -13.33 21.45 13.16
CA THR A 45 -12.49 20.36 13.66
C THR A 45 -13.09 19.73 14.92
N SER A 46 -14.40 19.86 15.16
CA SER A 46 -15.03 19.30 16.36
C SER A 46 -14.91 17.78 16.47
N ASN A 47 -14.69 17.11 15.34
CA ASN A 47 -14.50 15.67 15.23
C ASN A 47 -13.02 15.24 15.13
N LEU A 48 -12.07 16.16 15.37
CA LEU A 48 -10.65 15.87 15.52
C LEU A 48 -10.27 15.76 16.99
N GLU A 49 -9.61 14.66 17.36
CA GLU A 49 -8.91 14.51 18.64
C GLU A 49 -7.42 14.31 18.36
N ILE A 50 -6.56 15.07 19.04
CA ILE A 50 -5.11 14.89 18.99
C ILE A 50 -4.64 14.41 20.36
N LYS A 51 -3.94 13.28 20.37
CA LYS A 51 -3.32 12.69 21.56
C LYS A 51 -1.80 12.83 21.46
N ILE A 52 -1.20 13.39 22.51
CA ILE A 52 0.25 13.36 22.66
C ILE A 52 0.64 12.00 23.24
N GLY A 53 1.26 11.15 22.41
CA GLY A 53 1.58 9.78 22.80
C GLY A 53 2.25 8.96 21.70
N ASP A 54 3.02 7.98 22.14
CA ASP A 54 3.73 7.04 21.27
C ASP A 54 2.87 5.79 21.02
N ILE A 55 2.47 5.59 19.76
CA ILE A 55 1.66 4.44 19.34
C ILE A 55 2.39 3.10 19.51
N TYR A 56 3.73 3.11 19.62
CA TYR A 56 4.50 1.89 19.88
C TYR A 56 4.35 1.41 21.32
N GLN A 57 3.90 2.27 22.24
CA GLN A 57 3.56 1.89 23.62
C GLN A 57 2.13 1.38 23.75
N GLY A 58 1.28 1.62 22.76
CA GLY A 58 -0.11 1.18 22.75
C GLY A 58 -1.04 2.19 22.08
N ILE A 59 -2.26 1.72 21.84
CA ILE A 59 -3.38 2.51 21.32
C ILE A 59 -4.55 2.30 22.28
N ASP A 60 -5.16 3.37 22.75
CA ASP A 60 -6.23 3.29 23.75
C ASP A 60 -7.56 2.90 23.11
N GLU A 61 -7.76 3.31 21.85
CA GLU A 61 -8.98 3.09 21.12
C GLU A 61 -9.22 1.62 20.82
N ARG A 62 -10.50 1.27 20.77
CA ARG A 62 -11.03 -0.01 20.32
C ARG A 62 -12.13 0.27 19.31
N ASP A 63 -12.42 -0.76 18.52
CA ASP A 63 -13.45 -0.74 17.49
C ASP A 63 -13.30 0.41 16.48
N VAL A 64 -12.06 0.73 16.08
CA VAL A 64 -11.81 1.71 15.01
C VAL A 64 -11.98 1.08 13.63
N ASP A 65 -12.55 1.81 12.69
CA ASP A 65 -12.77 1.32 11.33
C ASP A 65 -11.48 1.23 10.52
N ARG A 66 -10.59 2.22 10.68
CA ARG A 66 -9.42 2.43 9.84
C ARG A 66 -8.24 2.95 10.65
N VAL A 67 -7.05 2.51 10.30
CA VAL A 67 -5.78 3.05 10.83
C VAL A 67 -4.90 3.50 9.66
N VAL A 68 -4.36 4.71 9.75
CA VAL A 68 -3.44 5.26 8.75
C VAL A 68 -2.13 5.63 9.43
N LEU A 69 -1.03 5.04 8.98
CA LEU A 69 0.29 5.18 9.56
C LEU A 69 1.21 5.99 8.64
N ASP A 70 1.75 7.06 9.20
CA ASP A 70 2.87 7.83 8.63
C ASP A 70 3.90 7.98 9.76
N VAL A 71 4.64 6.90 9.99
CA VAL A 71 5.62 6.74 11.07
C VAL A 71 6.82 5.93 10.56
N PRO A 72 8.02 6.08 11.14
CA PRO A 72 9.22 5.43 10.62
C PRO A 72 9.23 3.90 10.77
N GLU A 73 8.55 3.37 11.79
CA GLU A 73 8.60 1.96 12.19
C GLU A 73 7.21 1.35 12.41
N PRO A 74 6.33 1.32 11.39
CA PRO A 74 4.94 0.87 11.55
C PRO A 74 4.81 -0.57 12.07
N TRP A 75 5.82 -1.42 11.84
CA TRP A 75 5.86 -2.80 12.32
C TRP A 75 5.82 -2.91 13.86
N GLN A 76 6.26 -1.90 14.60
CA GLN A 76 6.22 -1.91 16.07
C GLN A 76 4.81 -1.72 16.62
N ALA A 77 3.90 -1.11 15.84
CA ALA A 77 2.54 -0.81 16.28
C ALA A 77 1.51 -1.89 15.90
N ILE A 78 1.88 -2.91 15.11
CA ILE A 78 0.94 -3.89 14.54
C ILE A 78 0.07 -4.55 15.61
N THR A 79 0.68 -4.95 16.73
CA THR A 79 -0.06 -5.63 17.80
C THR A 79 -1.16 -4.73 18.35
N GLY A 80 -0.85 -3.46 18.66
CA GLY A 80 -1.80 -2.46 19.14
C GLY A 80 -2.86 -2.10 18.10
N ILE A 81 -2.49 -2.07 16.82
CA ILE A 81 -3.41 -1.80 15.71
C ILE A 81 -4.41 -2.95 15.51
N GLY A 82 -3.94 -4.20 15.54
CA GLY A 82 -4.81 -5.38 15.44
C GLY A 82 -5.77 -5.50 16.63
N ASP A 83 -5.41 -4.86 17.73
CA ASP A 83 -6.19 -4.72 18.96
C ASP A 83 -7.24 -3.61 18.89
N ALA A 84 -6.93 -2.51 18.19
CA ALA A 84 -7.80 -1.36 18.02
C ALA A 84 -8.83 -1.55 16.89
N LEU A 85 -8.46 -2.21 15.80
CA LEU A 85 -9.31 -2.37 14.61
C LEU A 85 -10.49 -3.34 14.81
N VAL A 86 -11.65 -2.98 14.27
CA VAL A 86 -12.77 -3.92 14.06
C VAL A 86 -12.41 -5.07 13.11
N MET A 87 -13.18 -6.16 13.14
CA MET A 87 -13.09 -7.18 12.07
C MET A 87 -13.49 -6.57 10.72
N GLY A 88 -12.69 -6.84 9.69
CA GLY A 88 -12.79 -6.20 8.38
C GLY A 88 -12.22 -4.78 8.34
N GLY A 89 -11.71 -4.25 9.46
CA GLY A 89 -11.04 -2.96 9.51
C GLY A 89 -9.76 -2.95 8.66
N ILE A 90 -9.40 -1.80 8.12
CA ILE A 90 -8.26 -1.68 7.19
C ILE A 90 -7.18 -0.82 7.82
N MET A 91 -5.95 -1.31 7.78
CA MET A 91 -4.77 -0.48 8.02
C MET A 91 -4.12 -0.07 6.70
N LEU A 92 -3.55 1.14 6.69
CA LEU A 92 -2.70 1.65 5.62
C LEU A 92 -1.42 2.20 6.26
N SER A 93 -0.27 1.90 5.67
CA SER A 93 1.01 2.48 6.05
C SER A 93 1.68 3.12 4.85
N PHE A 94 2.28 4.29 5.07
CA PHE A 94 3.17 4.95 4.13
C PHE A 94 4.62 4.85 4.63
N VAL A 95 5.53 4.28 3.83
CA VAL A 95 6.96 4.19 4.16
C VAL A 95 7.85 4.48 2.94
N PRO A 96 9.02 5.14 3.12
CA PRO A 96 9.83 5.60 2.00
C PRO A 96 10.77 4.55 1.40
N THR A 97 10.96 3.38 2.02
CA THR A 97 11.92 2.38 1.52
C THR A 97 11.31 0.99 1.39
N ILE A 98 11.77 0.25 0.38
CA ILE A 98 11.30 -1.12 0.14
C ILE A 98 11.67 -2.09 1.27
N LEU A 99 12.76 -1.82 2.00
CA LEU A 99 13.13 -2.62 3.18
C LEU A 99 12.16 -2.39 4.35
N GLN A 100 11.65 -1.17 4.52
CA GLN A 100 10.58 -0.90 5.49
C GLN A 100 9.28 -1.61 5.09
N VAL A 101 8.94 -1.64 3.80
CA VAL A 101 7.80 -2.42 3.28
C VAL A 101 7.96 -3.90 3.63
N GLN A 102 9.10 -4.51 3.29
CA GLN A 102 9.36 -5.91 3.60
C GLN A 102 9.21 -6.19 5.10
N LYS A 103 9.79 -5.35 5.95
CA LYS A 103 9.72 -5.51 7.41
C LYS A 103 8.27 -5.41 7.92
N LEU A 104 7.48 -4.49 7.37
CA LEU A 104 6.07 -4.36 7.70
C LEU A 104 5.27 -5.60 7.27
N VAL A 105 5.44 -6.07 6.04
CA VAL A 105 4.72 -7.25 5.52
C VAL A 105 5.01 -8.49 6.36
N LEU A 106 6.29 -8.77 6.66
CA LEU A 106 6.68 -9.91 7.49
C LEU A 106 6.07 -9.83 8.90
N ALA A 107 6.04 -8.64 9.50
CA ALA A 107 5.46 -8.47 10.83
C ALA A 107 3.92 -8.61 10.82
N LEU A 108 3.24 -8.22 9.73
CA LEU A 108 1.80 -8.47 9.55
C LEU A 108 1.49 -9.96 9.39
N GLU A 109 2.33 -10.69 8.63
CA GLU A 109 2.22 -12.14 8.48
C GLU A 109 2.48 -12.88 9.80
N GLU A 110 3.46 -12.42 10.59
CA GLU A 110 3.79 -12.99 11.90
C GLU A 110 2.67 -12.78 12.92
N ASP A 111 2.04 -11.60 12.95
CA ASP A 111 0.89 -11.32 13.82
C ASP A 111 -0.32 -12.22 13.46
N GLY A 112 -0.49 -12.56 12.18
CA GLY A 112 -1.46 -13.54 11.71
C GLY A 112 -2.93 -13.07 11.74
N ARG A 113 -3.20 -11.86 12.23
CA ARG A 113 -4.55 -11.24 12.24
C ARG A 113 -4.83 -10.36 11.03
N PHE A 114 -3.84 -10.20 10.14
CA PHE A 114 -3.96 -9.39 8.93
C PHE A 114 -3.87 -10.24 7.67
N GLN A 115 -4.72 -9.94 6.69
CA GLN A 115 -4.75 -10.58 5.36
C GLN A 115 -4.97 -9.54 4.26
N MET A 116 -4.97 -9.99 3.00
CA MET A 116 -5.05 -9.10 1.83
C MET A 116 -3.97 -8.01 1.90
N ILE A 117 -2.74 -8.43 2.25
CA ILE A 117 -1.61 -7.54 2.40
C ILE A 117 -1.13 -7.15 1.00
N GLU A 118 -1.30 -5.89 0.64
CA GLU A 118 -0.95 -5.38 -0.68
C GLU A 118 -0.03 -4.16 -0.52
N SER A 119 1.05 -4.14 -1.29
CA SER A 119 1.98 -3.00 -1.34
C SER A 119 2.04 -2.43 -2.75
N LEU A 120 1.93 -1.11 -2.86
CA LEU A 120 1.97 -0.40 -4.14
C LEU A 120 2.73 0.92 -4.01
N GLU A 121 3.18 1.47 -5.14
CA GLU A 121 3.60 2.85 -5.26
C GLU A 121 2.92 3.49 -6.46
N THR A 122 2.79 4.82 -6.44
CA THR A 122 2.19 5.57 -7.54
C THR A 122 3.23 6.44 -8.23
N LEU A 123 3.36 6.29 -9.54
CA LEU A 123 4.20 7.15 -10.38
C LEU A 123 3.34 8.23 -11.04
N LEU A 124 3.50 9.48 -10.61
CA LEU A 124 2.83 10.63 -11.23
C LEU A 124 3.74 11.24 -12.30
N ARG A 125 3.34 11.11 -13.57
CA ARG A 125 4.07 11.69 -14.71
C ARG A 125 3.19 12.70 -15.46
N THR A 126 3.57 13.96 -15.41
CA THR A 126 2.88 15.04 -16.12
C THR A 126 3.29 15.12 -17.58
N TRP A 127 2.39 15.68 -18.39
CA TRP A 127 2.56 15.83 -19.83
C TRP A 127 2.49 17.30 -20.21
N HIS A 128 3.43 17.71 -21.05
CA HIS A 128 3.38 18.98 -21.73
C HIS A 128 2.51 18.83 -22.99
N VAL A 129 1.39 19.57 -23.00
CA VAL A 129 0.41 19.54 -24.09
C VAL A 129 0.23 20.95 -24.63
N THR A 130 0.57 21.14 -25.91
CA THR A 130 0.38 22.37 -26.68
C THR A 130 -0.09 22.00 -28.09
N GLU A 131 -0.56 22.98 -28.87
CA GLU A 131 -1.04 22.77 -30.25
C GLU A 131 -0.02 22.03 -31.14
N ARG A 132 1.28 22.31 -30.97
CA ARG A 132 2.36 21.80 -31.84
C ARG A 132 3.27 20.77 -31.16
N SER A 133 3.05 20.46 -29.88
CA SER A 133 3.91 19.54 -29.15
C SER A 133 3.14 18.85 -28.04
N VAL A 134 3.16 17.52 -28.05
CA VAL A 134 2.61 16.65 -27.02
C VAL A 134 3.72 15.69 -26.60
N ARG A 135 4.18 15.80 -25.36
CA ARG A 135 5.25 14.95 -24.82
C ARG A 135 5.20 14.92 -23.30
N PRO A 136 5.79 13.91 -22.65
CA PRO A 136 5.99 13.94 -21.21
C PRO A 136 6.88 15.10 -20.78
N ASP A 137 6.71 15.56 -19.54
CA ASP A 137 7.67 16.48 -18.94
C ASP A 137 9.05 15.83 -18.77
N HIS A 138 10.11 16.64 -18.86
CA HIS A 138 11.49 16.16 -18.80
C HIS A 138 11.90 15.70 -17.39
N ARG A 139 11.18 16.16 -16.35
CA ARG A 139 11.43 15.82 -14.96
C ARG A 139 10.12 15.34 -14.34
N MET A 140 10.23 14.36 -13.45
CA MET A 140 9.12 13.88 -12.63
C MET A 140 9.62 13.60 -11.22
N ILE A 141 8.67 13.51 -10.29
CA ILE A 141 8.94 12.92 -8.97
C ILE A 141 8.93 11.40 -9.18
N ALA A 142 10.12 10.81 -9.16
CA ALA A 142 10.29 9.39 -9.46
C ALA A 142 9.86 8.48 -8.31
N HIS A 143 9.87 8.98 -7.07
CA HIS A 143 9.46 8.23 -5.90
C HIS A 143 9.00 9.19 -4.79
N SER A 144 8.02 8.77 -4.01
CA SER A 144 7.58 9.46 -2.79
C SER A 144 7.60 8.49 -1.62
N GLY A 145 6.98 7.33 -1.80
CA GLY A 145 6.97 6.25 -0.84
C GLY A 145 6.05 5.14 -1.32
N PHE A 146 6.03 4.06 -0.55
CA PHE A 146 5.17 2.91 -0.75
C PHE A 146 3.97 2.99 0.17
N LEU A 147 2.83 2.52 -0.32
CA LEU A 147 1.61 2.31 0.44
C LEU A 147 1.43 0.81 0.65
N THR A 148 1.34 0.38 1.90
CA THR A 148 1.00 -1.00 2.25
C THR A 148 -0.34 -1.00 2.96
N THR A 149 -1.29 -1.78 2.45
CA THR A 149 -2.61 -1.98 3.07
C THR A 149 -2.76 -3.40 3.56
N ALA A 150 -3.57 -3.59 4.60
CA ALA A 150 -3.96 -4.91 5.09
C ALA A 150 -5.33 -4.85 5.78
N VAL A 151 -6.08 -5.95 5.71
CA VAL A 151 -7.40 -6.10 6.31
C VAL A 151 -7.27 -6.95 7.58
N ARG A 152 -7.84 -6.45 8.68
CA ARG A 152 -7.96 -7.18 9.94
C ARG A 152 -9.01 -8.27 9.81
N CYS A 153 -8.64 -9.54 9.93
CA CYS A 153 -9.61 -10.64 10.04
C CYS A 153 -9.23 -11.58 11.18
N GLU A 154 -9.92 -12.71 11.29
CA GLU A 154 -9.64 -13.72 12.31
C GLU A 154 -8.17 -14.16 12.29
N TYR A 155 -7.67 -14.53 13.47
CA TYR A 155 -6.31 -15.02 13.60
C TYR A 155 -6.13 -16.30 12.77
N ARG A 156 -5.14 -16.30 11.89
CA ARG A 156 -4.70 -17.48 11.15
C ARG A 156 -3.23 -17.75 11.48
N PRO A 157 -2.91 -18.92 12.05
CA PRO A 157 -1.51 -19.29 12.24
C PRO A 157 -0.83 -19.36 10.87
N ALA A 158 0.34 -18.73 10.75
CA ALA A 158 1.02 -18.49 9.49
C ALA A 158 1.19 -19.79 8.68
N GLY A 159 0.45 -19.91 7.58
CA GLY A 159 0.94 -20.63 6.41
C GLY A 159 1.82 -19.64 5.68
N ARG A 160 3.14 -19.86 5.66
CA ARG A 160 4.06 -19.10 4.80
C ARG A 160 3.40 -18.95 3.44
N VAL A 161 3.38 -17.73 2.88
CA VAL A 161 2.90 -17.51 1.53
C VAL A 161 3.68 -18.45 0.61
N GLN A 162 3.01 -19.53 0.18
CA GLN A 162 3.38 -20.20 -1.04
C GLN A 162 2.87 -19.25 -2.12
N THR A 163 3.78 -18.49 -2.72
CA THR A 163 3.49 -17.90 -4.02
C THR A 163 3.06 -19.06 -4.92
N PRO A 164 1.95 -18.97 -5.67
CA PRO A 164 1.79 -19.83 -6.82
C PRO A 164 3.05 -19.65 -7.65
N VAL A 165 3.88 -20.68 -7.73
CA VAL A 165 4.93 -20.71 -8.74
C VAL A 165 4.14 -20.73 -10.04
N ASP A 166 4.21 -19.67 -10.85
CA ASP A 166 3.71 -19.72 -12.21
C ASP A 166 4.33 -20.98 -12.84
N GLU A 167 3.51 -21.99 -13.11
CA GLU A 167 3.97 -23.19 -13.79
C GLU A 167 4.65 -22.74 -15.09
N PRO A 168 5.88 -23.18 -15.38
CA PRO A 168 6.52 -22.80 -16.63
C PRO A 168 5.62 -23.29 -17.76
N LEU A 169 5.20 -22.36 -18.63
CA LEU A 169 4.43 -22.65 -19.84
C LEU A 169 5.14 -23.79 -20.59
N GLU A 170 4.49 -24.96 -20.68
CA GLU A 170 4.95 -26.05 -21.54
C GLU A 170 5.10 -25.50 -22.96
N GLN A 171 6.32 -25.56 -23.49
CA GLN A 171 6.55 -25.25 -24.89
C GLN A 171 5.83 -26.33 -25.73
N PRO A 172 5.06 -25.98 -26.76
CA PRO A 172 4.45 -26.98 -27.60
C PRO A 172 5.54 -27.76 -28.33
N ASP A 173 5.45 -29.08 -28.26
CA ASP A 173 6.30 -30.01 -29.01
C ASP A 173 6.28 -29.66 -30.50
N GLU A 174 7.45 -29.40 -31.08
CA GLU A 174 7.61 -29.37 -32.54
C GLU A 174 7.38 -30.80 -33.05
N GLU A 175 6.16 -31.09 -33.52
CA GLU A 175 5.87 -32.28 -34.30
C GLU A 175 6.75 -32.28 -35.57
N SER A 176 7.72 -33.18 -35.56
CA SER A 176 8.52 -33.57 -36.72
C SER A 176 7.59 -34.15 -37.80
N SER A 177 7.32 -33.40 -38.86
CA SER A 177 6.73 -33.95 -40.07
C SER A 177 7.78 -34.74 -40.85
N GLU A 178 7.85 -36.05 -40.63
CA GLU A 178 8.43 -36.97 -41.61
C GLU A 178 7.48 -37.08 -42.81
N ALA A 179 7.77 -36.36 -43.88
CA ALA A 179 7.16 -36.61 -45.18
C ALA A 179 7.79 -37.86 -45.79
N THR A 180 7.05 -38.96 -45.76
CA THR A 180 7.32 -40.17 -46.53
C THR A 180 6.92 -39.92 -47.99
N GLU A 181 7.88 -39.90 -48.92
CA GLU A 181 7.60 -40.17 -50.34
C GLU A 181 8.52 -41.29 -50.82
N GLY A 182 7.90 -42.46 -51.04
CA GLY A 182 8.51 -43.61 -51.69
C GLY A 182 8.39 -43.49 -53.20
N ASP A 183 9.56 -43.50 -53.85
CA ASP A 183 9.95 -44.32 -55.00
C ASP A 183 8.89 -44.71 -56.06
N THR A 184 9.11 -44.25 -57.30
CA THR A 184 9.10 -45.14 -58.47
C THR A 184 10.06 -44.65 -59.56
N SER A 185 11.05 -45.51 -59.84
CA SER A 185 11.83 -45.69 -61.08
C SER A 185 11.26 -45.17 -62.40
N ASP A 186 12.11 -44.65 -63.30
CA ASP A 186 12.66 -45.36 -64.47
C ASP A 186 13.45 -44.37 -65.38
N GLY A 187 14.52 -44.85 -66.01
CA GLY A 187 15.51 -44.01 -66.70
C GLY A 187 15.23 -43.68 -68.17
N ARG A 188 16.08 -42.81 -68.74
CA ARG A 188 16.66 -42.92 -70.09
C ARG A 188 17.62 -41.77 -70.40
N ASP A 189 18.63 -42.14 -71.16
CA ASP A 189 19.67 -41.32 -71.79
C ASP A 189 19.12 -40.22 -72.72
N GLU A 190 19.78 -39.05 -72.73
CA GLU A 190 20.50 -38.41 -73.86
C GLU A 190 21.09 -37.05 -73.44
#